data_AF-A0A1T4RTK2-F1
#
_entry.id   AF-A0A1T4RTK2-F1
#
_cell.length_a   1.000
_cell.length_b   1.000
_cell.length_c   1.000
_cell.angle_alpha   90.00
_cell.angle_beta   90.00
_cell.angle_gamma   90.00
#
_symmetry.space_group_name_H-M   'P 1'
#
loop_
_entity.id
_entity.type
_entity.pdbx_description
1 polymer ?
#
loop_
_entity_poly.entity_id
_entity_poly.type
_entity_poly.pdbx_seq_one_letter_code
_entity_poly.pdbx_strand_id
1 'polypeptide(L)'
;LAKGVDYEELQEQYILFICPDDIFHKGKPVYRSQNLEWGSPEISLGDLCYKNFYIFKKYSEIKDAATREYMQYFATKQSGSEKMDRIRRLVEKYRQDPAARKAYMTLEQEFNIRYKKGRSEGADFRNRELAKGFRDDGVSIEIIAKRTGLTPEEIKAL
;
A
#
# COMPACT_ATOMS: atom_id res chain seq x y z
N LEU A 1 -22.40 8.13 -5.00
CA LEU A 1 -23.54 7.80 -5.87
C LEU A 1 -24.56 7.03 -5.05
N ALA A 2 -25.84 7.42 -5.09
CA ALA A 2 -26.91 6.60 -4.52
C ALA A 2 -27.01 5.28 -5.29
N LYS A 3 -27.48 4.20 -4.66
CA LYS A 3 -27.68 2.93 -5.36
C LYS A 3 -28.74 3.09 -6.46
N GLY A 4 -28.42 2.72 -7.70
CA GLY A 4 -29.40 2.62 -8.81
C GLY A 4 -29.37 3.72 -9.87
N VAL A 5 -28.30 4.51 -9.96
CA VAL A 5 -28.11 5.47 -11.06
C VAL A 5 -27.71 4.75 -12.35
N ASP A 6 -28.13 5.28 -13.50
CA ASP A 6 -27.85 4.71 -14.83
C ASP A 6 -26.34 4.71 -15.12
N TYR A 7 -25.86 3.70 -15.85
CA TYR A 7 -24.45 3.55 -16.19
C TYR A 7 -23.97 4.70 -17.09
N GLU A 8 -24.88 5.32 -17.84
CA GLU A 8 -24.60 6.51 -18.66
C GLU A 8 -24.36 7.78 -17.84
N GLU A 9 -24.72 7.81 -16.55
CA GLU A 9 -24.51 8.95 -15.65
C GLU A 9 -23.25 8.79 -14.78
N LEU A 10 -22.32 7.90 -15.15
CA LEU A 10 -21.09 7.71 -14.40
C LEU A 10 -20.27 9.02 -14.36
N GLN A 11 -19.90 9.44 -13.15
CA GLN A 11 -18.99 10.57 -12.95
C GLN A 11 -17.55 10.13 -13.22
N GLU A 12 -16.75 11.02 -13.83
CA GLU A 12 -15.32 10.77 -13.98
C GLU A 12 -14.64 10.58 -12.62
N GLN A 13 -13.88 9.49 -12.48
CA GLN A 13 -13.16 9.17 -11.27
C GLN A 13 -11.66 9.28 -11.50
N TYR A 14 -11.01 10.18 -10.76
CA TYR A 14 -9.56 10.34 -10.77
C TYR A 14 -8.94 9.76 -9.49
N ILE A 15 -8.15 8.71 -9.63
CA ILE A 15 -7.35 8.12 -8.55
C ILE A 15 -5.92 8.66 -8.69
N LEU A 16 -5.44 9.34 -7.65
CA LEU A 16 -4.11 9.94 -7.61
C LEU A 16 -3.20 9.15 -6.67
N PHE A 17 -2.10 8.62 -7.21
CA PHE A 17 -1.03 8.00 -6.45
C PHE A 17 0.15 8.97 -6.38
N ILE A 18 0.61 9.27 -5.17
CA ILE A 18 1.76 10.16 -4.93
C ILE A 18 2.89 9.29 -4.39
N CYS A 19 3.89 9.02 -5.22
CA CYS A 19 4.92 8.03 -4.97
C CYS A 19 6.30 8.68 -4.83
N PRO A 20 7.11 8.28 -3.82
CA PRO A 20 8.49 8.77 -3.71
C PRO A 20 9.36 8.27 -4.86
N ASP A 21 9.27 6.98 -5.15
CA ASP A 21 10.11 6.29 -6.12
C ASP A 21 9.26 5.73 -7.26
N ASP A 22 9.90 5.52 -8.42
CA ASP A 22 9.25 5.02 -9.63
C ASP A 22 8.91 3.54 -9.53
N ILE A 23 7.66 3.24 -9.19
CA ILE A 23 7.14 1.87 -9.00
C ILE A 23 7.05 1.06 -10.30
N PHE A 24 7.06 1.71 -11.47
CA PHE A 24 7.00 1.03 -12.76
C PHE A 24 8.37 0.83 -13.38
N HIS A 25 9.41 1.46 -12.81
CA HIS A 25 10.79 1.40 -13.29
C HIS A 25 10.93 1.77 -14.79
N LYS A 26 10.11 2.71 -15.29
CA LYS A 26 10.18 3.21 -16.69
C LYS A 26 10.73 4.65 -16.80
N GLY A 27 11.16 5.23 -15.68
CA GLY A 27 11.84 6.52 -15.62
C GLY A 27 10.94 7.74 -15.83
N LYS A 28 9.61 7.60 -15.89
CA LYS A 28 8.71 8.73 -16.11
C LYS A 28 8.33 9.42 -14.80
N PRO A 29 8.18 10.76 -14.78
CA PRO A 29 7.72 11.48 -13.59
C PRO A 29 6.22 11.35 -13.35
N VAL A 30 5.43 11.09 -14.40
CA VAL A 30 3.97 10.92 -14.33
C VAL A 30 3.55 9.75 -15.22
N TYR A 31 2.72 8.86 -14.67
CA TYR A 31 2.05 7.79 -15.41
C TYR A 31 0.55 8.02 -15.37
N ARG A 32 -0.10 7.89 -16.53
CA ARG A 32 -1.56 7.96 -16.64
C ARG A 32 -2.02 6.64 -17.20
N SER A 33 -2.96 6.01 -16.52
CA SER A 33 -3.52 4.73 -16.92
C SER A 33 -5.03 4.80 -16.87
N GLN A 34 -5.65 4.14 -17.83
CA GLN A 34 -7.07 3.78 -17.83
C GLN A 34 -7.19 2.26 -17.87
N ASN A 35 -8.40 1.74 -17.66
CA ASN A 35 -8.67 0.31 -17.79
C ASN A 35 -8.86 -0.05 -19.26
N LEU A 36 -8.11 -1.04 -19.74
CA LEU A 36 -8.12 -1.52 -21.12
C LEU A 36 -8.46 -3.02 -21.13
N GLU A 37 -9.04 -3.48 -22.25
CA GLU A 37 -9.32 -4.90 -22.44
C GLU A 37 -8.01 -5.69 -22.63
N TRP A 38 -7.88 -6.83 -21.95
CA TRP A 38 -6.63 -7.58 -21.93
C TRP A 38 -6.21 -8.08 -23.32
N GLY A 39 -7.18 -8.60 -24.10
CA GLY A 39 -6.93 -9.16 -25.43
C GLY A 39 -6.74 -8.11 -26.53
N SER A 40 -7.27 -6.92 -26.32
CA SER A 40 -7.29 -5.82 -27.30
C SER A 40 -7.09 -4.48 -26.57
N PRO A 41 -5.83 -4.08 -26.30
CA PRO A 41 -5.53 -2.84 -25.58
C PRO A 41 -6.03 -1.57 -26.28
N GLU A 42 -6.46 -1.65 -27.54
CA GLU A 42 -7.16 -0.60 -28.27
C GLU A 42 -8.58 -0.31 -27.75
N ILE A 43 -9.18 -1.28 -27.02
CA ILE A 43 -10.51 -1.15 -26.44
C ILE A 43 -10.36 -0.68 -24.99
N SER A 44 -10.86 0.53 -24.71
CA SER A 44 -11.00 1.06 -23.35
C SER A 44 -12.28 0.53 -22.71
N LEU A 45 -12.24 0.24 -21.41
CA LEU A 45 -13.40 -0.22 -20.65
C LEU A 45 -14.52 0.84 -20.58
N GLY A 46 -14.18 2.13 -20.77
CA GLY A 46 -15.17 3.22 -20.74
C GLY A 46 -15.76 3.48 -19.36
N ASP A 47 -15.09 3.06 -18.29
CA ASP A 47 -15.53 3.23 -16.89
C ASP A 47 -15.24 4.63 -16.31
N LEU A 48 -14.75 5.54 -17.14
CA LEU A 48 -14.34 6.91 -16.77
C LEU A 48 -13.39 6.95 -15.55
N CYS A 49 -12.63 5.86 -15.32
CA CYS A 49 -11.72 5.73 -14.19
C CYS A 49 -10.26 5.94 -14.62
N TYR A 50 -9.68 7.06 -14.19
CA TYR A 50 -8.32 7.46 -14.54
C TYR A 50 -7.39 7.35 -13.33
N LYS A 51 -6.30 6.61 -13.49
CA LYS A 51 -5.28 6.38 -12.46
C LYS A 51 -4.03 7.16 -12.84
N ASN A 52 -3.66 8.14 -12.02
CA ASN A 52 -2.50 8.99 -12.24
C ASN A 52 -1.47 8.76 -11.14
N PHE A 53 -0.25 8.38 -11.51
CA PHE A 53 0.86 8.17 -10.60
C PHE A 53 1.88 9.30 -10.78
N TYR A 54 2.16 10.02 -9.70
CA TYR A 54 3.12 11.12 -9.67
C TYR A 54 4.35 10.70 -8.86
N ILE A 55 5.51 10.67 -9.52
CA ILE A 55 6.79 10.32 -8.90
C ILE A 55 7.45 11.62 -8.42
N PHE A 56 7.27 11.95 -7.15
CA PHE A 56 7.61 13.28 -6.67
C PHE A 56 9.11 13.53 -6.56
N LYS A 57 9.98 12.51 -6.45
CA LYS A 57 11.44 12.72 -6.53
C LYS A 57 11.91 13.20 -7.90
N LYS A 58 11.12 12.96 -8.96
CA LYS A 58 11.38 13.42 -10.34
C LYS A 58 10.65 14.73 -10.67
N TYR A 59 10.30 15.54 -9.64
CA TYR A 59 9.52 16.76 -9.83
C TYR A 59 10.09 17.71 -10.89
N SER A 60 11.42 17.81 -11.02
CA SER A 60 12.10 18.66 -12.00
C SER A 60 11.75 18.32 -13.45
N GLU A 61 11.36 17.07 -13.74
CA GLU A 61 11.00 16.60 -15.08
C GLU A 61 9.50 16.85 -15.41
N ILE A 62 8.69 17.29 -14.44
CA ILE A 62 7.26 17.57 -14.64
C ILE A 62 7.09 18.89 -15.37
N LYS A 63 6.45 18.89 -16.54
CA LYS A 63 6.26 20.10 -17.36
C LYS A 63 5.31 21.12 -16.74
N ASP A 64 4.22 20.66 -16.14
CA ASP A 64 3.21 21.52 -15.53
C ASP A 64 3.76 22.18 -14.26
N ALA A 65 3.79 23.51 -14.24
CA ALA A 65 4.40 24.28 -13.16
C ALA A 65 3.65 24.12 -11.83
N ALA A 66 2.31 24.09 -11.87
CA ALA A 66 1.50 23.91 -10.68
C ALA A 66 1.75 22.53 -10.05
N THR A 67 1.68 21.46 -10.84
CA THR A 67 1.96 20.09 -10.39
C THR A 67 3.39 19.96 -9.90
N ARG A 68 4.37 20.53 -10.62
CA ARG A 68 5.79 20.52 -10.24
C ARG A 68 5.99 21.10 -8.85
N GLU A 69 5.33 22.21 -8.53
CA GLU A 69 5.42 22.87 -7.23
C GLU A 69 4.89 21.97 -6.10
N TYR A 70 3.74 21.32 -6.30
CA TYR A 70 3.23 20.33 -5.35
C TYR A 70 4.19 19.16 -5.14
N MET A 71 4.73 18.61 -6.23
CA MET A 71 5.66 17.48 -6.17
C MET A 71 7.00 17.86 -5.51
N GLN A 72 7.50 19.06 -5.78
CA GLN A 72 8.68 19.61 -5.10
C GLN A 72 8.46 19.69 -3.59
N TYR A 73 7.29 20.16 -3.15
CA TYR A 73 6.97 20.20 -1.72
C TYR A 73 6.89 18.80 -1.12
N PHE A 74 6.29 17.83 -1.80
CA PHE A 74 6.26 16.45 -1.31
C PHE A 74 7.67 15.87 -1.15
N ALA A 75 8.56 16.17 -2.08
CA ALA A 75 9.97 15.73 -2.09
C ALA A 75 10.83 16.42 -1.02
N THR A 76 10.74 17.74 -0.90
CA THR A 76 11.71 18.56 -0.15
C THR A 76 11.18 19.10 1.18
N LYS A 77 9.85 19.10 1.37
CA LYS A 77 9.14 19.82 2.44
C LYS A 77 9.37 21.33 2.47
N GLN A 78 9.98 21.89 1.44
CA GLN A 78 10.19 23.32 1.30
C GLN A 78 9.02 23.94 0.54
N SER A 79 8.58 25.12 0.98
CA SER A 79 7.58 25.92 0.29
C SER A 79 8.28 27.04 -0.48
N GLY A 80 8.09 27.04 -1.79
CA GLY A 80 8.58 28.11 -2.68
C GLY A 80 7.58 29.24 -2.92
N SER A 81 6.33 29.08 -2.47
CA SER A 81 5.25 30.04 -2.70
C SER A 81 4.29 30.16 -1.52
N GLU A 82 3.52 31.26 -1.54
CA GLU A 82 2.45 31.55 -0.57
C GLU A 82 1.39 30.44 -0.53
N LYS A 83 1.09 29.82 -1.67
CA LYS A 83 0.14 28.71 -1.76
C LYS A 83 0.64 27.50 -0.98
N MET A 84 1.91 27.13 -1.16
CA MET A 84 2.52 26.01 -0.44
C MET A 84 2.74 26.33 1.04
N ASP A 85 2.98 27.60 1.38
CA ASP A 85 3.03 28.06 2.77
C ASP A 85 1.69 27.87 3.49
N ARG A 86 0.59 28.20 2.82
CA ARG A 86 -0.75 27.98 3.35
C ARG A 86 -1.01 26.49 3.61
N ILE A 87 -0.61 25.62 2.68
CA ILE A 87 -0.74 24.17 2.85
C ILE A 87 0.13 23.68 4.01
N ARG A 88 1.38 24.13 4.09
CA ARG A 88 2.27 23.80 5.20
C ARG A 88 1.66 24.17 6.56
N ARG A 89 1.12 25.39 6.69
CA ARG A 89 0.43 25.83 7.92
C ARG A 89 -0.77 24.96 8.27
N LEU A 90 -1.56 24.54 7.28
CA LEU A 90 -2.68 23.62 7.50
C LEU A 90 -2.22 22.23 7.95
N VAL A 91 -1.16 21.70 7.33
CA VAL A 91 -0.55 20.42 7.72
C VAL A 91 0.00 20.50 9.15
N GLU A 92 0.69 21.58 9.50
CA GLU A 92 1.19 21.81 10.87
C GLU A 92 0.06 21.91 11.88
N LYS A 93 -1.00 22.65 11.56
CA LYS A 93 -2.20 22.74 12.40
C LYS A 93 -2.82 21.37 12.64
N TYR A 94 -2.97 20.56 11.59
CA TYR A 94 -3.53 19.21 11.70
C TYR A 94 -2.62 18.26 12.47
N ARG A 95 -1.29 18.40 12.35
CA ARG A 95 -0.32 17.64 13.17
C ARG A 95 -0.41 17.96 14.65
N GLN A 96 -0.80 19.19 14.99
CA GLN A 96 -0.97 19.63 16.37
C GLN A 96 -2.37 19.30 16.93
N ASP A 97 -3.31 18.86 16.09
CA ASP A 97 -4.65 18.44 16.52
C ASP A 97 -4.55 17.15 17.38
N PRO A 98 -4.89 17.21 18.68
CA PRO A 98 -4.80 16.07 19.57
C PRO A 98 -5.70 14.90 19.14
N ALA A 99 -6.86 15.18 18.53
CA ALA A 99 -7.80 14.15 18.10
C ALA A 99 -7.23 13.37 16.90
N ALA A 100 -6.72 14.09 15.90
CA ALA A 100 -6.06 13.50 14.74
C ALA A 100 -4.81 12.70 15.14
N ARG A 101 -4.00 13.24 16.05
CA ARG A 101 -2.81 12.57 16.57
C ARG A 101 -3.16 11.27 17.28
N LYS A 102 -4.20 11.27 18.12
CA LYS A 102 -4.68 10.06 18.81
C LYS A 102 -5.16 9.01 17.81
N ALA A 103 -5.97 9.40 16.82
CA ALA A 103 -6.45 8.49 15.79
C ALA A 103 -5.32 7.84 14.99
N TYR A 104 -4.30 8.62 14.62
CA TYR A 104 -3.12 8.12 13.92
C TYR A 104 -2.32 7.11 14.75
N MET A 105 -2.07 7.42 16.03
CA MET A 105 -1.35 6.52 16.94
C MET A 105 -2.11 5.19 17.13
N THR A 106 -3.43 5.23 17.28
CA THR A 106 -4.26 4.02 17.38
C THR A 106 -4.13 3.16 16.12
N LEU A 107 -4.18 3.77 14.93
CA LEU A 107 -4.05 3.05 13.66
C LEU A 107 -2.67 2.41 13.50
N GLU A 108 -1.59 3.12 13.86
CA GLU A 108 -0.23 2.58 13.85
C GLU A 108 -0.07 1.39 14.83
N GLN A 109 -0.67 1.50 16.01
CA GLN A 109 -0.72 0.39 16.96
C GLN A 109 -1.46 -0.83 16.39
N GLU A 110 -2.61 -0.63 15.76
CA GLU A 110 -3.33 -1.72 15.07
C GLU A 110 -2.47 -2.38 14.00
N PHE A 111 -1.82 -1.60 13.13
CA PHE A 111 -0.94 -2.17 12.10
C PHE A 111 0.21 -2.97 12.70
N ASN A 112 0.84 -2.46 13.76
CA ASN A 112 1.92 -3.17 14.45
C ASN A 112 1.43 -4.48 15.09
N ILE A 113 0.24 -4.49 15.69
CA ILE A 113 -0.38 -5.70 16.23
C ILE A 113 -0.63 -6.69 15.10
N ARG A 114 -1.24 -6.25 13.99
CA ARG A 114 -1.51 -7.11 12.82
C ARG A 114 -0.23 -7.67 12.21
N TYR A 115 0.82 -6.85 12.09
CA TYR A 115 2.13 -7.28 11.59
C TYR A 115 2.77 -8.34 12.48
N LYS A 116 2.81 -8.11 13.81
CA LYS A 116 3.32 -9.09 14.78
C LYS A 116 2.53 -10.39 14.73
N LYS A 117 1.20 -10.30 14.65
CA LYS A 117 0.32 -11.47 14.53
C LYS A 117 0.63 -12.25 13.26
N GLY A 118 0.71 -11.58 12.10
CA GLY A 118 1.06 -12.23 10.83
C GLY A 118 2.45 -12.88 10.85
N ARG A 119 3.44 -12.27 11.54
CA ARG A 119 4.76 -12.87 11.72
C ARG A 119 4.72 -14.12 12.60
N SER A 120 3.94 -14.10 13.69
CA SER A 120 3.74 -15.27 14.55
C SER A 120 3.03 -16.39 13.80
N GLU A 121 1.90 -16.09 13.15
CA GLU A 121 1.13 -17.04 12.35
C GLU A 121 1.98 -17.66 11.23
N GLY A 122 2.83 -16.86 10.57
CA GLY A 122 3.76 -17.37 9.55
C GLY A 122 4.87 -18.28 10.12
N ALA A 123 5.38 -17.98 11.32
CA ALA A 123 6.35 -18.83 11.99
C ALA A 123 5.72 -20.17 12.43
N ASP A 124 4.52 -20.12 12.99
CA ASP A 124 3.75 -21.30 13.40
C ASP A 124 3.40 -22.17 12.20
N PHE A 125 2.94 -21.56 11.10
CA PHE A 125 2.68 -22.25 9.84
C PHE A 125 3.94 -22.97 9.32
N ARG A 126 5.08 -22.27 9.26
CA ARG A 126 6.36 -22.87 8.84
C ARG A 126 6.78 -24.04 9.74
N ASN A 127 6.62 -23.91 11.05
CA ASN A 127 6.99 -24.98 11.99
C ASN A 127 6.12 -26.22 11.81
N ARG A 128 4.82 -26.04 11.52
CA ARG A 128 3.89 -27.13 11.21
C ARG A 128 4.22 -27.81 9.88
N GLU A 129 4.51 -27.05 8.83
CA GLU A 129 4.92 -27.63 7.54
C GLU A 129 6.23 -28.42 7.65
N LEU A 130 7.22 -27.90 8.39
CA LEU A 130 8.46 -28.63 8.66
C LEU A 130 8.22 -29.91 9.49
N ALA A 131 7.36 -29.84 10.51
CA ALA A 131 7.03 -31.00 11.33
C ALA A 131 6.34 -32.10 10.51
N LYS A 132 5.44 -31.71 9.61
CA LYS A 132 4.77 -32.61 8.68
C LYS A 132 5.77 -33.30 7.75
N GLY A 133 6.65 -32.53 7.10
CA GLY A 133 7.71 -33.09 6.25
C GLY A 133 8.60 -34.09 6.98
N PHE A 134 9.11 -33.73 8.17
CA PHE A 134 9.94 -34.66 8.96
C PHE A 134 9.21 -35.92 9.40
N ARG A 135 7.91 -35.82 9.71
CA ARG A 135 7.11 -36.98 10.06
C ARG A 135 6.95 -37.91 8.86
N ASP A 136 6.64 -37.34 7.69
CA ASP A 136 6.42 -38.10 6.46
C ASP A 136 7.74 -38.77 6.00
N ASP A 137 8.90 -38.16 6.30
CA ASP A 137 10.25 -38.73 6.12
C ASP A 137 10.63 -39.78 7.20
N GLY A 138 9.76 -40.07 8.17
CA GLY A 138 9.98 -41.10 9.20
C GLY A 138 10.87 -40.69 10.37
N VAL A 139 11.12 -39.39 10.58
CA VAL A 139 11.85 -38.88 11.76
C VAL A 139 11.00 -39.08 13.02
N SER A 140 11.64 -39.44 14.14
CA SER A 140 10.91 -39.69 15.38
C SER A 140 10.20 -38.43 15.91
N ILE A 141 8.97 -38.62 16.42
CA ILE A 141 8.11 -37.53 16.91
C ILE A 141 8.79 -36.72 18.03
N GLU A 142 9.59 -37.37 18.88
CA GLU A 142 10.35 -36.69 19.94
C GLU A 142 11.40 -35.72 19.39
N ILE A 143 12.09 -36.08 18.31
CA ILE A 143 13.07 -35.21 17.65
C ILE A 143 12.36 -34.02 17.00
N ILE A 144 11.21 -34.26 16.35
CA ILE A 144 10.41 -33.22 15.71
C ILE A 144 9.92 -32.23 16.76
N ALA A 145 9.32 -32.69 17.85
CA ALA A 145 8.83 -31.85 18.95
C ALA A 145 9.93 -30.95 19.53
N LYS A 146 11.13 -31.51 19.73
CA LYS A 146 12.29 -30.73 20.24
C LYS A 146 12.76 -29.64 19.28
N ARG A 147 12.55 -29.79 17.97
CA ARG A 147 13.04 -28.87 16.93
C ARG A 147 12.01 -27.83 16.49
N THR A 148 10.73 -28.18 16.50
CA THR A 148 9.64 -27.30 16.04
C THR A 148 8.88 -26.65 17.19
N GLY A 149 9.05 -27.13 18.42
CA GLY A 149 8.35 -26.64 19.61
C GLY A 149 6.89 -27.07 19.70
N LEU A 150 6.43 -27.93 18.78
CA LEU A 150 5.08 -28.49 18.76
C LEU A 150 4.96 -29.68 19.73
N THR A 151 3.77 -29.94 20.24
CA THR A 151 3.54 -31.12 21.09
C THR A 151 3.47 -32.41 20.25
N PRO A 152 3.77 -33.58 20.84
CA PRO A 152 3.62 -34.87 20.15
C PRO A 152 2.21 -35.10 19.60
N GLU A 153 1.17 -34.61 20.26
CA GLU A 153 -0.22 -34.69 19.82
C GLU A 153 -0.46 -33.83 18.58
N GLU A 154 0.07 -32.60 18.56
CA GLU A 154 -0.01 -31.72 17.39
C GLU A 154 0.68 -32.35 16.18
N ILE A 155 1.86 -32.94 16.36
CA ILE A 155 2.62 -33.58 15.27
C ILE A 155 1.89 -34.80 14.70
N LYS A 156 1.22 -35.58 15.55
CA LYS A 156 0.41 -36.73 15.10
C LYS A 156 -0.85 -36.31 14.34
N ALA A 157 -1.35 -35.10 14.59
CA ALA A 157 -2.57 -34.57 13.97
C ALA A 157 -2.33 -33.79 12.66
N LEU A 158 -1.07 -33.46 12.30
CA LEU A 158 -0.70 -32.77 11.05
C LEU A 158 -0.83 -33.64 9.79
#